data_AF-A0ABD2TH00-F1
#
_entry.id   AF-A0ABD2TH00-F1
#
_cell.length_a   1.000
_cell.length_b   1.000
_cell.length_c   1.000
_cell.angle_alpha   90.00
_cell.angle_beta   90.00
_cell.angle_gamma   90.00
#
_symmetry.space_group_name_H-M   'P 1'
#
loop_
_entity.id
_entity.type
_entity.pdbx_description
1 polymer ?
#
loop_
_entity_poly.entity_id
_entity_poly.type
_entity_poly.pdbx_seq_one_letter_code
_entity_poly.pdbx_strand_id
1 'polypeptide(L)'
;MMMANSFPTHRPAESTHHRLLDFVKSVLINIFVSPYATVCDMYCGKVPDVEKWDEVQIGHYIGIDVETSGVNEVKEAWESQRKAYTSEFIELDPCIEDIDSFWKDKEKQADVVFCMHNLQACFDSEEKARRLLHNVSALLKPGGYFLGITPDSSTIWAKYQKNVEAYHNRSGGMKPNIVPSCIRSENYMITFEVEEEKFPFFGKKYQLKFASDISAETQCLVHFPSLLRLAREAGLEHTEIQNLTDFYDDNRAQFLGMLQDAGHNFFDPRGRLLPRSYDVLGLYTTFIFQKHDPDIAPPLTTPFLPVGSHYLDEMEWQVILWNEEENGQTDSSIGLGKITEQKGILGPGPAELRFPEAI
;
A
#
# COMPACT_ATOMS: atom_id res chain seq x y z
N MET A 1 -7.71 -55.44 1.58
CA MET A 1 -6.87 -54.54 2.38
C MET A 1 -5.71 -54.10 1.49
N MET A 2 -5.85 -52.97 0.80
CA MET A 2 -4.76 -52.31 0.09
C MET A 2 -4.78 -50.85 0.55
N MET A 3 -3.72 -50.47 1.25
CA MET A 3 -3.45 -49.09 1.68
C MET A 3 -3.16 -48.27 0.43
N ALA A 4 -4.03 -47.32 0.10
CA ALA A 4 -3.72 -46.29 -0.89
C ALA A 4 -2.81 -45.26 -0.22
N ASN A 5 -1.53 -45.25 -0.61
CA ASN A 5 -0.62 -44.16 -0.28
C ASN A 5 -1.14 -42.88 -0.94
N SER A 6 -1.68 -41.97 -0.13
CA SER A 6 -1.94 -40.59 -0.55
C SER A 6 -0.60 -39.88 -0.73
N PHE A 7 -0.19 -39.68 -1.97
CA PHE A 7 0.88 -38.74 -2.28
C PHE A 7 0.44 -37.33 -1.87
N PRO A 8 1.30 -36.54 -1.19
CA PRO A 8 0.99 -35.13 -0.98
C PRO A 8 0.93 -34.45 -2.34
N THR A 9 -0.22 -33.84 -2.63
CA THR A 9 -0.37 -32.93 -3.77
C THR A 9 0.62 -31.79 -3.59
N HIS A 10 1.65 -31.80 -4.43
CA HIS A 10 2.69 -30.78 -4.45
C HIS A 10 1.98 -29.44 -4.74
N ARG A 11 1.88 -28.56 -3.73
CA ARG A 11 1.47 -27.17 -3.96
C ARG A 11 2.37 -26.60 -5.06
N PRO A 12 1.84 -25.91 -6.08
CA PRO A 12 2.67 -25.08 -6.94
C PRO A 12 3.52 -24.21 -6.02
N ALA A 13 4.84 -24.22 -6.19
CA ALA A 13 5.73 -23.45 -5.33
C ALA A 13 5.30 -21.97 -5.42
N GLU A 14 4.62 -21.47 -4.40
CA GLU A 14 4.29 -20.05 -4.30
C GLU A 14 5.56 -19.25 -4.48
N SER A 15 5.47 -18.20 -5.31
CA SER A 15 6.59 -17.33 -5.60
C SER A 15 7.17 -16.79 -4.29
N THR A 16 8.48 -16.52 -4.30
CA THR A 16 9.19 -16.02 -3.11
C THR A 16 8.60 -14.69 -2.63
N HIS A 17 8.11 -13.84 -3.54
CA HIS A 17 7.49 -12.57 -3.18
C HIS A 17 6.10 -12.75 -2.54
N HIS A 18 5.25 -13.67 -3.03
CA HIS A 18 3.93 -13.91 -2.43
C HIS A 18 4.04 -14.34 -0.97
N ARG A 19 4.99 -15.24 -0.67
CA ARG A 19 5.25 -15.66 0.72
C ARG A 19 5.74 -14.53 1.62
N LEU A 20 6.51 -13.58 1.10
CA LEU A 20 6.93 -12.40 1.87
C LEU A 20 5.73 -11.50 2.21
N LEU A 21 4.88 -11.23 1.22
CA LEU A 21 3.67 -10.44 1.43
C LEU A 21 2.70 -11.16 2.38
N ASP A 22 2.68 -12.48 2.37
CA ASP A 22 1.87 -13.30 3.27
C ASP A 22 2.28 -13.17 4.75
N PHE A 23 3.59 -13.07 5.02
CA PHE A 23 4.07 -12.74 6.37
C PHE A 23 3.63 -11.35 6.80
N VAL A 24 3.68 -10.37 5.89
CA VAL A 24 3.18 -9.02 6.17
C VAL A 24 1.69 -9.02 6.46
N LYS A 25 0.88 -9.78 5.68
CA LYS A 25 -0.55 -9.98 5.94
C LYS A 25 -0.79 -10.56 7.34
N SER A 26 -0.04 -11.58 7.72
CA SER A 26 -0.14 -12.22 9.04
C SER A 26 0.16 -11.25 10.18
N VAL A 27 1.18 -10.40 10.01
CA VAL A 27 1.54 -9.35 10.98
C VAL A 27 0.41 -8.31 11.08
N LEU A 28 -0.12 -7.86 9.94
CA LEU A 28 -1.25 -6.92 9.92
C LEU A 28 -2.51 -7.50 10.58
N ILE A 29 -2.81 -8.78 10.36
CA ILE A 29 -3.91 -9.49 11.03
C ILE A 29 -3.73 -9.43 12.55
N ASN A 30 -2.54 -9.78 13.05
CA ASN A 30 -2.26 -9.77 14.49
C ASN A 30 -2.33 -8.39 15.13
N ILE A 31 -2.07 -7.32 14.37
CA ILE A 31 -2.12 -5.94 14.88
C ILE A 31 -3.56 -5.41 14.89
N PHE A 32 -4.32 -5.64 13.82
CA PHE A 32 -5.59 -4.94 13.59
C PHE A 32 -6.84 -5.78 13.87
N VAL A 33 -6.73 -7.10 13.96
CA VAL A 33 -7.89 -7.97 14.12
C VAL A 33 -8.04 -8.38 15.58
N SER A 34 -9.08 -7.88 16.23
CA SER A 34 -9.48 -8.35 17.55
C SER A 34 -10.31 -9.64 17.48
N PRO A 35 -10.30 -10.49 18.52
CA PRO A 35 -11.25 -11.60 18.63
C PRO A 35 -12.69 -11.13 18.43
N TYR A 36 -13.48 -11.97 17.76
CA TYR A 36 -14.88 -11.72 17.40
C TYR A 36 -15.13 -10.59 16.39
N ALA A 37 -14.09 -9.99 15.80
CA ALA A 37 -14.25 -8.99 14.74
C ALA A 37 -14.92 -9.57 13.49
N THR A 38 -15.65 -8.72 12.78
CA THR A 38 -16.06 -8.92 11.40
C THR A 38 -14.95 -8.43 10.48
N VAL A 39 -14.39 -9.34 9.69
CA VAL A 39 -13.33 -9.03 8.73
C VAL A 39 -13.86 -9.17 7.30
N CYS A 40 -13.45 -8.25 6.45
CA CYS A 40 -13.66 -8.36 5.01
C CYS A 40 -12.32 -8.52 4.30
N ASP A 41 -12.19 -9.55 3.47
CA ASP A 41 -11.02 -9.78 2.60
C ASP A 41 -11.43 -9.53 1.15
N MET A 42 -10.98 -8.42 0.59
CA MET A 42 -11.26 -8.01 -0.78
C MET A 42 -10.22 -8.61 -1.73
N TYR A 43 -10.71 -9.14 -2.85
CA TYR A 43 -9.94 -9.96 -3.78
C TYR A 43 -9.33 -11.18 -3.06
N CYS A 44 -10.17 -11.90 -2.32
CA CYS A 44 -9.75 -12.99 -1.43
C CYS A 44 -9.19 -14.23 -2.14
N GLY A 45 -9.33 -14.32 -3.46
CA GLY A 45 -8.78 -15.37 -4.30
C GLY A 45 -9.39 -16.76 -4.06
N LYS A 46 -8.70 -17.78 -4.60
CA LYS A 46 -9.15 -19.19 -4.58
C LYS A 46 -8.84 -19.94 -3.29
N VAL A 47 -7.95 -19.43 -2.45
CA VAL A 47 -7.56 -20.10 -1.20
C VAL A 47 -7.54 -19.03 -0.12
N PRO A 48 -8.62 -18.94 0.67
CA PRO A 48 -8.68 -17.95 1.73
C PRO A 48 -7.75 -18.35 2.87
N ASP A 49 -7.28 -17.36 3.64
CA ASP A 49 -6.36 -17.52 4.77
C ASP A 49 -7.01 -18.13 6.01
N VAL A 50 -7.75 -19.24 5.81
CA VAL A 50 -8.60 -19.90 6.82
C VAL A 50 -7.88 -20.07 8.16
N GLU A 51 -6.65 -20.59 8.13
CA GLU A 51 -5.86 -20.88 9.33
C GLU A 51 -5.55 -19.59 10.11
N LYS A 52 -5.21 -18.50 9.40
CA LYS A 52 -4.91 -17.20 10.03
C LYS A 52 -6.15 -16.60 10.70
N TRP A 53 -7.31 -16.75 10.06
CA TRP A 53 -8.58 -16.27 10.60
C TRP A 53 -9.05 -17.10 11.81
N ASP A 54 -8.82 -18.41 11.78
CA ASP A 54 -9.11 -19.31 12.90
C ASP A 54 -8.23 -18.97 14.12
N GLU A 55 -6.94 -18.66 13.91
CA GLU A 55 -5.98 -18.30 14.97
C GLU A 55 -6.38 -17.04 15.75
N VAL A 56 -6.86 -16.01 15.07
CA VAL A 56 -7.30 -14.74 15.70
C VAL A 56 -8.76 -14.75 16.15
N GLN A 57 -9.47 -15.86 15.98
CA GLN A 57 -10.83 -16.09 16.48
C GLN A 57 -11.83 -15.01 16.04
N ILE A 58 -11.89 -14.70 14.74
CA ILE A 58 -12.88 -13.75 14.19
C ILE A 58 -14.33 -14.18 14.48
N GLY A 59 -15.27 -13.23 14.38
CA GLY A 59 -16.71 -13.47 14.59
C GLY A 59 -17.48 -13.64 13.28
N HIS A 60 -17.03 -12.96 12.22
CA HIS A 60 -17.63 -13.05 10.89
C HIS A 60 -16.58 -12.81 9.79
N TYR A 61 -16.67 -13.55 8.69
CA TYR A 61 -15.80 -13.41 7.52
C TYR A 61 -16.59 -12.99 6.28
N ILE A 62 -16.16 -11.94 5.59
CA ILE A 62 -16.73 -11.47 4.33
C ILE A 62 -15.67 -11.60 3.23
N GLY A 63 -15.82 -12.56 2.33
CA GLY A 63 -14.97 -12.70 1.15
C GLY A 63 -15.59 -11.99 -0.05
N ILE A 64 -14.88 -11.05 -0.68
CA ILE A 64 -15.35 -10.38 -1.90
C ILE A 64 -14.34 -10.63 -3.01
N ASP A 65 -14.79 -11.12 -4.15
CA ASP A 65 -13.94 -11.27 -5.33
C ASP A 65 -14.77 -11.22 -6.62
N VAL A 66 -14.10 -11.02 -7.75
CA VAL A 66 -14.72 -11.04 -9.07
C VAL A 66 -15.21 -12.46 -9.40
N GLU A 67 -16.31 -12.59 -10.14
CA GLU A 67 -16.91 -13.88 -10.52
C GLU A 67 -15.89 -14.85 -11.15
N THR A 68 -14.99 -14.33 -11.98
CA THR A 68 -13.97 -15.12 -12.69
C THR A 68 -12.89 -15.71 -11.78
N SER A 69 -12.81 -15.28 -10.52
CA SER A 69 -11.87 -15.81 -9.53
C SER A 69 -12.23 -17.23 -9.07
N GLY A 70 -13.48 -17.66 -9.22
CA GLY A 70 -13.97 -18.95 -8.71
C GLY A 70 -14.34 -18.93 -7.23
N VAL A 71 -14.73 -17.77 -6.68
CA VAL A 71 -15.12 -17.63 -5.27
C VAL A 71 -16.27 -18.55 -4.85
N ASN A 72 -17.17 -18.95 -5.75
CA ASN A 72 -18.19 -19.96 -5.46
C ASN A 72 -17.59 -21.33 -5.06
N GLU A 73 -16.49 -21.77 -5.70
CA GLU A 73 -15.80 -23.01 -5.33
C GLU A 73 -15.21 -22.89 -3.91
N VAL A 74 -14.68 -21.71 -3.59
CA VAL A 74 -14.14 -21.39 -2.26
C VAL A 74 -15.23 -21.42 -1.20
N LYS A 75 -16.38 -20.84 -1.50
CA LYS A 75 -17.55 -20.83 -0.62
C LYS A 75 -17.99 -22.24 -0.26
N GLU A 76 -18.14 -23.12 -1.26
CA GLU A 76 -18.53 -24.52 -1.00
C GLU A 76 -17.50 -25.25 -0.13
N ALA A 77 -16.21 -25.06 -0.40
CA ALA A 77 -15.14 -25.63 0.40
C ALA A 77 -15.12 -25.07 1.84
N TRP A 78 -15.42 -23.78 2.02
CA TRP A 78 -15.47 -23.12 3.32
C TRP A 78 -16.66 -23.59 4.14
N GLU A 79 -17.86 -23.64 3.55
CA GLU A 79 -19.09 -24.11 4.20
C GLU A 79 -19.04 -25.60 4.55
N SER A 80 -18.26 -26.40 3.81
CA SER A 80 -18.00 -27.80 4.17
C SER A 80 -17.22 -27.94 5.49
N GLN A 81 -16.50 -26.90 5.90
CA GLN A 81 -15.79 -26.84 7.16
C GLN A 81 -16.72 -26.30 8.25
N ARG A 82 -16.84 -27.03 9.37
CA ARG A 82 -17.58 -26.51 10.54
C ARG A 82 -16.74 -25.46 11.26
N LYS A 83 -16.90 -24.20 10.87
CA LYS A 83 -16.25 -23.04 11.50
C LYS A 83 -17.00 -22.54 12.73
N ALA A 84 -16.25 -21.89 13.62
CA ALA A 84 -16.80 -21.29 14.84
C ALA A 84 -17.44 -19.92 14.60
N TYR A 85 -17.19 -19.31 13.44
CA TYR A 85 -17.73 -18.04 12.99
C TYR A 85 -18.60 -18.21 11.76
N THR A 86 -19.39 -17.18 11.45
CA THR A 86 -20.22 -17.15 10.25
C THR A 86 -19.44 -16.56 9.07
N SER A 87 -19.86 -16.84 7.85
CA SER A 87 -19.20 -16.32 6.65
C SER A 87 -20.20 -15.90 5.58
N GLU A 88 -19.81 -14.93 4.77
CA GLU A 88 -20.51 -14.49 3.57
C GLU A 88 -19.49 -14.32 2.43
N PHE A 89 -19.88 -14.71 1.22
CA PHE A 89 -19.07 -14.58 0.01
C PHE A 89 -19.87 -13.83 -1.05
N ILE A 90 -19.24 -12.83 -1.66
CA ILE A 90 -19.89 -11.90 -2.60
C ILE A 90 -19.09 -11.87 -3.90
N GLU A 91 -19.78 -12.20 -5.00
CA GLU A 91 -19.26 -12.05 -6.36
C GLU A 91 -19.51 -10.63 -6.84
N LEU A 92 -18.45 -9.83 -6.91
CA LEU A 92 -18.49 -8.41 -7.23
C LEU A 92 -17.11 -7.94 -7.69
N ASP A 93 -17.03 -7.08 -8.71
CA ASP A 93 -15.83 -6.24 -8.89
C ASP A 93 -15.97 -4.95 -8.08
N PRO A 94 -15.26 -4.80 -6.94
CA PRO A 94 -15.39 -3.63 -6.07
C PRO A 94 -14.96 -2.31 -6.71
N CYS A 95 -14.27 -2.34 -7.86
CA CYS A 95 -13.82 -1.15 -8.56
C CYS A 95 -14.77 -0.73 -9.70
N ILE A 96 -15.78 -1.55 -10.02
CA ILE A 96 -16.73 -1.28 -11.10
C ILE A 96 -18.15 -1.19 -10.53
N GLU A 97 -18.51 -2.14 -9.69
CA GLU A 97 -19.88 -2.35 -9.23
C GLU A 97 -20.12 -1.71 -7.84
N ASP A 98 -21.38 -1.46 -7.51
CA ASP A 98 -21.78 -0.86 -6.24
C ASP A 98 -22.08 -1.94 -5.20
N ILE A 99 -21.33 -1.95 -4.09
CA ILE A 99 -21.47 -2.96 -3.04
C ILE A 99 -22.88 -2.96 -2.43
N ASP A 100 -23.57 -1.81 -2.37
CA ASP A 100 -24.91 -1.69 -1.79
C ASP A 100 -25.96 -2.50 -2.54
N SER A 101 -25.69 -2.87 -3.81
CA SER A 101 -26.60 -3.71 -4.61
C SER A 101 -26.58 -5.18 -4.18
N PHE A 102 -25.50 -5.61 -3.52
CA PHE A 102 -25.24 -7.01 -3.15
C PHE A 102 -25.28 -7.19 -1.64
N TRP A 103 -24.90 -6.15 -0.90
CA TRP A 103 -24.85 -6.12 0.55
C TRP A 103 -26.23 -5.89 1.16
N LYS A 104 -26.92 -6.99 1.48
CA LYS A 104 -28.31 -6.96 1.98
C LYS A 104 -28.40 -6.73 3.49
N ASP A 105 -27.38 -7.15 4.24
CA ASP A 105 -27.36 -7.12 5.70
C ASP A 105 -26.48 -5.98 6.23
N LYS A 106 -27.02 -4.76 6.19
CA LYS A 106 -26.31 -3.53 6.62
C LYS A 106 -25.94 -3.54 8.12
N GLU A 107 -26.43 -4.50 8.90
CA GLU A 107 -26.06 -4.65 10.31
C GLU A 107 -24.69 -5.31 10.50
N LYS A 108 -24.15 -6.00 9.48
CA LYS A 108 -22.84 -6.69 9.55
C LYS A 108 -21.67 -5.86 9.03
N GLN A 109 -21.59 -4.60 9.43
CA GLN A 109 -20.46 -3.77 9.03
C GLN A 109 -19.13 -4.38 9.48
N ALA A 110 -18.10 -4.26 8.63
CA ALA A 110 -16.78 -4.77 8.90
C ALA A 110 -16.02 -3.87 9.90
N ASP A 111 -15.31 -4.50 10.83
CA ASP A 111 -14.34 -3.84 11.68
C ASP A 111 -13.07 -3.50 10.90
N VAL A 112 -12.66 -4.42 10.01
CA VAL A 112 -11.45 -4.30 9.20
C VAL A 112 -11.73 -4.80 7.78
N VAL A 113 -11.30 -4.02 6.79
CA VAL A 113 -11.30 -4.40 5.36
C VAL A 113 -9.86 -4.53 4.90
N PHE A 114 -9.52 -5.71 4.41
CA PHE A 114 -8.24 -6.07 3.83
C PHE A 114 -8.30 -5.98 2.31
N CYS A 115 -7.32 -5.32 1.69
CA CYS A 115 -7.10 -5.34 0.24
C CYS A 115 -5.62 -5.62 -0.02
N MET A 116 -5.27 -6.90 0.08
CA MET A 116 -3.87 -7.36 0.00
C MET A 116 -3.34 -7.45 -1.42
N HIS A 117 -4.26 -7.48 -2.38
CA HIS A 117 -3.98 -7.52 -3.79
C HIS A 117 -4.90 -6.55 -4.53
N ASN A 118 -4.51 -6.22 -5.76
CA ASN A 118 -5.37 -5.60 -6.77
C ASN A 118 -5.75 -4.11 -6.57
N LEU A 119 -5.38 -3.43 -5.46
CA LEU A 119 -5.57 -1.97 -5.33
C LEU A 119 -5.02 -1.23 -6.58
N GLN A 120 -3.84 -1.63 -7.03
CA GLN A 120 -3.17 -1.04 -8.19
C GLN A 120 -3.94 -1.21 -9.51
N ALA A 121 -4.78 -2.24 -9.65
CA ALA A 121 -5.59 -2.41 -10.86
C ALA A 121 -6.70 -1.34 -10.95
N CYS A 122 -7.16 -0.84 -9.81
CA CYS A 122 -8.21 0.16 -9.73
C CYS A 122 -7.73 1.57 -10.06
N PHE A 123 -6.42 1.79 -10.12
CA PHE A 123 -5.81 3.06 -10.55
C PHE A 123 -5.73 3.21 -12.08
N ASP A 124 -6.38 2.33 -12.84
CA ASP A 124 -6.57 2.49 -14.30
C ASP A 124 -7.39 3.75 -14.64
N SER A 125 -8.34 4.16 -13.79
CA SER A 125 -9.05 5.43 -13.89
C SER A 125 -9.43 6.00 -12.52
N GLU A 126 -9.74 7.29 -12.45
CA GLU A 126 -10.16 7.94 -11.19
C GLU A 126 -11.49 7.36 -10.67
N GLU A 127 -12.42 7.06 -11.58
CA GLU A 127 -13.75 6.55 -11.26
C GLU A 127 -13.68 5.19 -10.58
N LYS A 128 -12.77 4.30 -11.04
CA LYS A 128 -12.56 2.98 -10.45
C LYS A 128 -12.00 3.07 -9.04
N ALA A 129 -10.95 3.88 -8.85
CA ALA A 129 -10.36 4.10 -7.53
C ALA A 129 -11.36 4.75 -6.55
N ARG A 130 -12.14 5.73 -7.02
CA ARG A 130 -13.21 6.38 -6.26
C ARG A 130 -14.30 5.39 -5.86
N ARG A 131 -14.74 4.54 -6.79
CA ARG A 131 -15.75 3.50 -6.54
C ARG A 131 -15.30 2.53 -5.46
N LEU A 132 -14.06 2.03 -5.56
CA LEU A 132 -13.47 1.15 -4.55
C LEU A 132 -13.53 1.76 -3.15
N LEU A 133 -13.04 2.99 -3.00
CA LEU A 133 -12.95 3.66 -1.70
C LEU A 133 -14.33 3.96 -1.11
N HIS A 134 -15.32 4.30 -1.95
CA HIS A 134 -16.71 4.41 -1.50
C HIS A 134 -17.28 3.06 -1.03
N ASN A 135 -17.05 1.98 -1.78
CA ASN A 135 -17.50 0.65 -1.39
C ASN A 135 -16.87 0.20 -0.06
N VAL A 136 -15.56 0.39 0.10
CA VAL A 136 -14.83 0.14 1.34
C VAL A 136 -15.43 0.94 2.50
N SER A 137 -15.65 2.24 2.30
CA SER A 137 -16.25 3.10 3.33
C SER A 137 -17.66 2.65 3.69
N ALA A 138 -18.48 2.20 2.73
CA ALA A 138 -19.81 1.67 3.01
C ALA A 138 -19.79 0.39 3.85
N LEU A 139 -18.82 -0.50 3.60
CA LEU A 139 -18.63 -1.75 4.33
C LEU A 139 -18.16 -1.54 5.77
N LEU A 140 -17.29 -0.54 6.00
CA LEU A 140 -16.70 -0.30 7.31
C LEU A 140 -17.71 0.29 8.30
N LYS A 141 -17.62 -0.15 9.56
CA LYS A 141 -18.23 0.58 10.68
C LYS A 141 -17.45 1.87 10.96
N PRO A 142 -18.07 2.89 11.60
CA PRO A 142 -17.34 4.02 12.16
C PRO A 142 -16.13 3.57 13.01
N GLY A 143 -14.97 4.19 12.78
CA GLY A 143 -13.71 3.83 13.45
C GLY A 143 -13.02 2.56 12.93
N GLY A 144 -13.63 1.83 11.99
CA GLY A 144 -13.03 0.64 11.35
C GLY A 144 -11.85 0.97 10.43
N TYR A 145 -11.06 -0.04 10.09
CA TYR A 145 -9.80 0.12 9.34
C TYR A 145 -9.88 -0.44 7.92
N PHE A 146 -9.42 0.33 6.94
CA PHE A 146 -9.10 -0.15 5.60
C PHE A 146 -7.60 -0.26 5.44
N LEU A 147 -7.09 -1.45 5.16
CA LEU A 147 -5.65 -1.66 5.04
C LEU A 147 -5.28 -2.68 3.98
N GLY A 148 -4.02 -2.63 3.55
CA GLY A 148 -3.55 -3.54 2.52
C GLY A 148 -2.12 -3.24 2.09
N ILE A 149 -1.74 -3.88 1.00
CA ILE A 149 -0.40 -3.80 0.42
C ILE A 149 -0.52 -3.40 -1.04
N THR A 150 0.36 -2.50 -1.49
CA THR A 150 0.43 -2.10 -2.89
C THR A 150 1.87 -1.81 -3.30
N PRO A 151 2.24 -1.93 -4.58
CA PRO A 151 3.56 -1.50 -5.04
C PRO A 151 3.80 -0.02 -4.69
N ASP A 152 4.98 0.27 -4.15
CA ASP A 152 5.37 1.60 -3.71
C ASP A 152 5.75 2.47 -4.90
N SER A 153 4.84 3.37 -5.27
CA SER A 153 5.05 4.28 -6.40
C SER A 153 6.20 5.25 -6.18
N SER A 154 6.51 5.64 -4.94
CA SER A 154 7.64 6.52 -4.63
C SER A 154 8.96 5.78 -4.85
N THR A 155 9.04 4.53 -4.43
CA THR A 155 10.21 3.68 -4.68
C THR A 155 10.40 3.39 -6.17
N ILE A 156 9.31 3.02 -6.87
CA ILE A 156 9.34 2.78 -8.31
C ILE A 156 9.81 4.04 -9.05
N TRP A 157 9.28 5.21 -8.68
CA TRP A 157 9.63 6.49 -9.28
C TRP A 157 11.10 6.88 -9.04
N ALA A 158 11.57 6.75 -7.79
CA ALA A 158 12.96 7.04 -7.46
C ALA A 158 13.95 6.12 -8.22
N LYS A 159 13.62 4.82 -8.33
CA LYS A 159 14.41 3.87 -9.13
C LYS A 159 14.37 4.23 -10.63
N TYR A 160 13.24 4.68 -11.15
CA TYR A 160 13.12 5.15 -12.54
C TYR A 160 13.99 6.39 -12.81
N GLN A 161 13.87 7.44 -12.00
CA GLN A 161 14.63 8.69 -12.17
C GLN A 161 16.14 8.45 -12.15
N LYS A 162 16.64 7.64 -11.23
CA LYS A 162 18.06 7.29 -11.15
C LYS A 162 18.57 6.60 -12.42
N ASN A 163 17.75 5.78 -13.07
CA ASN A 163 18.11 5.15 -14.34
C ASN A 163 18.17 6.17 -15.48
N VAL A 164 17.23 7.12 -15.51
CA VAL A 164 17.23 8.24 -16.47
C VAL A 164 18.49 9.09 -16.31
N GLU A 165 18.82 9.53 -15.10
CA GLU A 165 20.04 10.29 -14.80
C GLU A 165 21.33 9.53 -15.20
N ALA A 166 21.41 8.25 -14.86
CA ALA A 166 22.56 7.41 -15.23
C ALA A 166 22.71 7.26 -16.75
N TYR A 167 21.61 7.27 -17.51
CA TYR A 167 21.62 7.22 -18.97
C TYR A 167 22.15 8.53 -19.58
N HIS A 168 21.70 9.67 -19.04
CA HIS A 168 22.20 10.99 -19.44
C HIS A 168 23.69 11.17 -19.12
N ASN A 169 24.14 10.70 -17.95
CA ASN A 169 25.54 10.85 -17.52
C ASN A 169 26.53 9.94 -18.27
N ARG A 170 26.06 8.86 -18.91
CA ARG A 170 26.93 7.89 -19.63
C ARG A 170 27.19 8.24 -21.09
N SER A 171 26.47 9.20 -21.69
CA SER A 171 26.45 9.37 -23.15
C SER A 171 26.79 10.80 -23.59
N GLY A 172 28.07 11.11 -23.75
CA GLY A 172 28.58 12.23 -24.56
C GLY A 172 28.37 12.04 -26.08
N GLY A 173 27.23 11.48 -26.49
CA GLY A 173 26.90 11.13 -27.87
C GLY A 173 25.52 10.49 -27.92
N MET A 174 24.48 11.31 -28.11
CA MET A 174 23.09 10.88 -28.04
C MET A 174 22.44 10.80 -29.42
N LYS A 175 21.59 9.78 -29.61
CA LYS A 175 20.32 9.98 -30.29
C LYS A 175 19.36 10.59 -29.27
N PRO A 176 18.73 11.74 -29.54
CA PRO A 176 17.68 12.27 -28.69
C PRO A 176 16.49 11.29 -28.72
N ASN A 177 15.82 11.09 -27.58
CA ASN A 177 14.55 10.34 -27.42
C ASN A 177 14.62 8.82 -27.14
N ILE A 178 15.63 8.31 -26.43
CA ILE A 178 15.54 6.96 -25.84
C ILE A 178 15.69 7.10 -24.33
N VAL A 179 14.57 7.02 -23.61
CA VAL A 179 14.55 7.04 -22.15
C VAL A 179 14.61 5.58 -21.67
N PRO A 180 15.41 5.21 -20.66
CA PRO A 180 15.38 3.83 -20.14
C PRO A 180 13.98 3.51 -19.59
N SER A 181 13.21 2.73 -20.33
CA SER A 181 11.84 2.34 -19.96
C SER A 181 11.77 1.22 -18.94
N CYS A 182 12.91 0.73 -18.43
CA CYS A 182 12.96 -0.39 -17.52
C CYS A 182 13.78 -0.14 -16.24
N ILE A 183 13.28 -0.66 -15.12
CA ILE A 183 14.00 -0.83 -13.87
C ILE A 183 14.35 -2.30 -13.75
N ARG A 184 15.63 -2.61 -13.54
CA ARG A 184 16.12 -3.98 -13.39
C ARG A 184 16.76 -4.15 -12.03
N SER A 185 16.25 -5.10 -11.26
CA SER A 185 16.89 -5.64 -10.06
C SER A 185 17.30 -7.10 -10.31
N GLU A 186 17.97 -7.72 -9.33
CA GLU A 186 18.23 -9.15 -9.31
C GLU A 186 16.93 -9.96 -9.16
N ASN A 187 15.94 -9.42 -8.44
CA ASN A 187 14.72 -10.13 -8.09
C ASN A 187 13.54 -9.85 -9.03
N TYR A 188 13.55 -8.72 -9.73
CA TYR A 188 12.42 -8.31 -10.56
C TYR A 188 12.82 -7.32 -11.66
N MET A 189 11.92 -7.16 -12.62
CA MET A 189 12.00 -6.20 -13.71
C MET A 189 10.68 -5.43 -13.82
N ILE A 190 10.77 -4.11 -13.93
CA ILE A 190 9.63 -3.23 -14.23
C ILE A 190 9.86 -2.62 -15.59
N THR A 191 8.87 -2.67 -16.47
CA THR A 191 8.90 -2.06 -17.80
C THR A 191 7.67 -1.17 -17.97
N PHE A 192 7.85 0.12 -18.23
CA PHE A 192 6.73 1.03 -18.49
C PHE A 192 6.24 0.88 -19.94
N GLU A 193 4.92 0.82 -20.14
CA GLU A 193 4.34 0.57 -21.47
C GLU A 193 4.45 1.79 -22.40
N VAL A 194 4.40 3.01 -21.85
CA VAL A 194 4.46 4.26 -22.61
C VAL A 194 5.54 5.16 -22.03
N GLU A 195 6.48 5.58 -22.88
CA GLU A 195 7.45 6.63 -22.60
C GLU A 195 6.73 7.99 -22.70
N GLU A 196 6.33 8.54 -21.55
CA GLU A 196 5.74 9.86 -21.45
C GLU A 196 6.65 10.74 -20.58
N GLU A 197 6.86 11.99 -20.99
CA GLU A 197 7.65 12.97 -20.22
C GLU A 197 7.04 13.26 -18.84
N LYS A 198 5.73 13.02 -18.67
CA LYS A 198 4.99 13.21 -17.43
C LYS A 198 4.20 11.95 -17.10
N PHE A 199 4.18 11.58 -15.82
CA PHE A 199 3.39 10.46 -15.33
C PHE A 199 1.96 10.95 -15.06
N PRO A 200 0.93 10.41 -15.74
CA PRO A 200 -0.44 10.74 -15.42
C PRO A 200 -0.78 10.20 -14.03
N PHE A 201 -1.72 10.86 -13.34
CA PHE A 201 -2.14 10.45 -11.99
C PHE A 201 -2.88 9.11 -11.95
N PHE A 202 -3.47 8.70 -13.08
CA PHE A 202 -4.19 7.44 -13.26
C PHE A 202 -3.83 6.84 -14.62
N GLY A 203 -3.99 5.53 -14.76
CA GLY A 203 -3.80 4.81 -16.03
C GLY A 203 -2.35 4.58 -16.44
N LYS A 204 -1.36 4.99 -15.64
CA LYS A 204 0.06 4.74 -15.94
C LYS A 204 0.42 3.27 -15.74
N LYS A 205 0.45 2.52 -16.83
CA LYS A 205 0.71 1.08 -16.82
C LYS A 205 2.19 0.73 -16.86
N TYR A 206 2.54 -0.30 -16.12
CA TYR A 206 3.84 -0.95 -16.17
C TYR A 206 3.68 -2.46 -16.04
N GLN A 207 4.64 -3.19 -16.60
CA GLN A 207 4.75 -4.63 -16.47
C GLN A 207 5.76 -4.95 -15.37
N LEU A 208 5.33 -5.67 -14.34
CA LEU A 208 6.18 -6.20 -13.27
C LEU A 208 6.41 -7.69 -13.50
N LYS A 209 7.67 -8.11 -13.49
CA LYS A 209 8.05 -9.51 -13.59
C LYS A 209 9.05 -9.86 -12.52
N PHE A 210 8.70 -10.73 -11.57
CA PHE A 210 9.69 -11.32 -10.67
C PHE A 210 10.50 -12.40 -11.36
N ALA A 211 11.73 -12.61 -10.89
CA ALA A 211 12.63 -13.63 -11.41
C ALA A 211 12.07 -15.06 -11.25
N SER A 212 11.21 -15.28 -10.25
CA SER A 212 10.52 -16.55 -10.01
C SER A 212 9.33 -16.81 -10.93
N ASP A 213 8.85 -15.78 -11.63
CA ASP A 213 7.54 -15.83 -12.25
C ASP A 213 7.63 -16.17 -13.74
N ILE A 214 6.61 -16.88 -14.21
CA ILE A 214 6.51 -17.34 -15.60
C ILE A 214 6.22 -16.15 -16.53
N SER A 215 5.27 -15.30 -16.14
CA SER A 215 4.79 -14.15 -16.91
C SER A 215 4.97 -12.84 -16.15
N ALA A 216 5.02 -11.74 -16.90
CA ALA A 216 4.90 -10.40 -16.32
C ALA A 216 3.42 -10.08 -16.07
N GLU A 217 3.15 -9.29 -15.05
CA GLU A 217 1.82 -8.76 -14.73
C GLU A 217 1.75 -7.28 -15.08
N THR A 218 0.68 -6.86 -15.75
CA THR A 218 0.42 -5.45 -16.00
C THR A 218 -0.32 -4.84 -14.81
N GLN A 219 0.23 -3.76 -14.26
CA GLN A 219 -0.30 -3.05 -13.11
C GLN A 219 -0.32 -1.53 -13.39
N CYS A 220 -1.19 -0.79 -12.70
CA CYS A 220 -1.15 0.69 -12.77
C CYS A 220 -0.36 1.26 -11.59
N LEU A 221 0.33 2.37 -11.83
CA LEU A 221 1.04 3.08 -10.78
C LEU A 221 0.02 3.79 -9.86
N VAL A 222 0.12 3.55 -8.55
CA VAL A 222 -0.75 4.17 -7.56
C VAL A 222 -0.19 5.53 -7.16
N HIS A 223 -0.80 6.62 -7.62
CA HIS A 223 -0.41 7.97 -7.20
C HIS A 223 -0.92 8.26 -5.79
N PHE A 224 -0.05 8.19 -4.78
CA PHE A 224 -0.47 8.33 -3.37
C PHE A 224 -1.21 9.64 -3.04
N PRO A 225 -0.84 10.83 -3.57
CA PRO A 225 -1.65 12.02 -3.35
C PRO A 225 -3.09 11.89 -3.86
N SER A 226 -3.29 11.20 -4.99
CA SER A 226 -4.64 10.89 -5.49
C SER A 226 -5.36 9.89 -4.59
N LEU A 227 -4.67 8.84 -4.12
CA LEU A 227 -5.23 7.88 -3.16
C LEU A 227 -5.71 8.59 -1.88
N LEU A 228 -4.87 9.44 -1.29
CA LEU A 228 -5.18 10.20 -0.07
C LEU A 228 -6.37 11.15 -0.28
N ARG A 229 -6.41 11.84 -1.42
CA ARG A 229 -7.53 12.74 -1.77
C ARG A 229 -8.85 11.95 -1.86
N LEU A 230 -8.87 10.87 -2.66
CA LEU A 230 -10.07 10.07 -2.87
C LEU A 230 -10.52 9.35 -1.60
N ALA A 231 -9.58 8.89 -0.75
CA ALA A 231 -9.89 8.28 0.52
C ALA A 231 -10.62 9.27 1.44
N ARG A 232 -10.12 10.50 1.53
CA ARG A 232 -10.78 11.58 2.29
C ARG A 232 -12.17 11.90 1.76
N GLU A 233 -12.34 11.96 0.44
CA GLU A 233 -13.66 12.16 -0.19
C GLU A 233 -14.65 11.04 0.19
N ALA A 234 -14.17 9.81 0.41
CA ALA A 234 -14.97 8.68 0.87
C ALA A 234 -15.16 8.62 2.41
N GLY A 235 -14.61 9.56 3.18
CA GLY A 235 -14.67 9.55 4.66
C GLY A 235 -13.65 8.61 5.33
N LEU A 236 -12.57 8.27 4.61
CA LEU A 236 -11.44 7.50 5.11
C LEU A 236 -10.26 8.43 5.39
N GLU A 237 -9.86 8.52 6.65
CA GLU A 237 -8.71 9.29 7.09
C GLU A 237 -7.44 8.46 7.01
N HIS A 238 -6.36 9.06 6.53
CA HIS A 238 -5.06 8.39 6.45
C HIS A 238 -4.47 8.21 7.86
N THR A 239 -4.09 6.97 8.17
CA THR A 239 -3.32 6.66 9.38
C THR A 239 -1.85 6.51 9.03
N GLU A 240 -1.55 5.64 8.06
CA GLU A 240 -0.18 5.26 7.75
C GLU A 240 -0.03 4.79 6.30
N ILE A 241 1.06 5.19 5.66
CA ILE A 241 1.57 4.56 4.43
C ILE A 241 3.06 4.35 4.67
N GLN A 242 3.48 3.09 4.76
CA GLN A 242 4.82 2.75 5.19
C GLN A 242 5.43 1.67 4.30
N ASN A 243 6.62 1.95 3.77
CA ASN A 243 7.37 0.99 2.96
C ASN A 243 7.60 -0.30 3.75
N LEU A 244 7.49 -1.47 3.11
CA LEU A 244 7.54 -2.73 3.85
C LEU A 244 8.90 -3.02 4.49
N THR A 245 9.97 -2.33 4.07
CA THR A 245 11.28 -2.44 4.74
C THR A 245 11.28 -1.79 6.12
N ASP A 246 10.72 -0.58 6.22
CA ASP A 246 10.52 0.11 7.50
C ASP A 246 9.51 -0.65 8.37
N PHE A 247 8.40 -1.11 7.78
CA PHE A 247 7.40 -1.93 8.48
C PHE A 247 7.99 -3.22 9.06
N TYR A 248 8.88 -3.87 8.32
CA TYR A 248 9.59 -5.06 8.80
C TYR A 248 10.49 -4.73 9.99
N ASP A 249 11.25 -3.65 9.92
CA ASP A 249 12.17 -3.24 10.98
C ASP A 249 11.40 -2.89 12.28
N ASP A 250 10.26 -2.19 12.15
CA ASP A 250 9.40 -1.83 13.27
C ASP A 250 8.71 -3.04 13.92
N ASN A 251 8.32 -4.03 13.12
CA ASN A 251 7.56 -5.21 13.58
C ASN A 251 8.40 -6.48 13.71
N ARG A 252 9.72 -6.35 13.75
CA ARG A 252 10.67 -7.48 13.68
C ARG A 252 10.40 -8.59 14.71
N ALA A 253 9.91 -8.25 15.90
CA ALA A 253 9.58 -9.22 16.93
C ALA A 253 8.39 -10.13 16.53
N GLN A 254 7.39 -9.58 15.85
CA GLN A 254 6.22 -10.32 15.37
C GLN A 254 6.59 -11.20 14.18
N PHE A 255 7.47 -10.70 13.29
CA PHE A 255 8.05 -11.53 12.24
C PHE A 255 8.80 -12.72 12.82
N LEU A 256 9.61 -12.53 13.89
CA LEU A 256 10.45 -13.59 14.50
C LEU A 256 9.69 -14.88 14.82
N GLY A 257 8.45 -14.78 15.31
CA GLY A 257 7.58 -15.93 15.59
C GLY A 257 7.28 -16.74 14.33
N MET A 258 6.94 -16.07 13.24
CA MET A 258 6.65 -16.67 11.93
C MET A 258 7.92 -17.22 11.24
N LEU A 259 9.11 -16.74 11.63
CA LEU A 259 10.39 -17.17 11.04
C LEU A 259 10.76 -18.60 11.38
N GLN A 260 10.29 -19.11 12.52
CA GLN A 260 10.61 -20.47 12.95
C GLN A 260 10.00 -21.51 11.99
N ASP A 261 8.87 -21.17 11.37
CA ASP A 261 8.14 -22.04 10.44
C ASP A 261 8.56 -21.84 8.97
N ALA A 262 9.02 -20.64 8.61
CA ALA A 262 9.38 -20.27 7.23
C ALA A 262 10.70 -20.89 6.72
N GLY A 263 11.60 -21.28 7.63
CA GLY A 263 12.93 -21.83 7.33
C GLY A 263 13.96 -20.82 6.78
N HIS A 264 15.12 -21.31 6.34
CA HIS A 264 16.29 -20.50 5.94
C HIS A 264 16.17 -19.77 4.57
N ASN A 265 14.99 -19.73 3.95
CA ASN A 265 14.84 -19.18 2.60
C ASN A 265 14.84 -17.66 2.56
N PHE A 266 14.34 -17.00 3.61
CA PHE A 266 14.16 -15.54 3.64
C PHE A 266 15.11 -14.84 4.62
N PHE A 267 15.68 -15.58 5.59
CA PHE A 267 16.43 -15.02 6.71
C PHE A 267 17.80 -15.69 6.86
N ASP A 268 18.78 -14.93 7.33
CA ASP A 268 20.09 -15.44 7.75
C ASP A 268 19.96 -16.28 9.05
N PRO A 269 20.99 -17.07 9.43
CA PRO A 269 20.98 -17.86 10.68
C PRO A 269 20.81 -17.02 11.96
N ARG A 270 20.89 -15.69 11.87
CA ARG A 270 20.70 -14.74 12.98
C ARG A 270 19.30 -14.11 12.96
N GLY A 271 18.40 -14.60 12.09
CA GLY A 271 17.03 -14.13 11.97
C GLY A 271 16.90 -12.75 11.33
N ARG A 272 17.89 -12.31 10.52
CA ARG A 272 17.79 -11.07 9.73
C ARG A 272 17.38 -11.38 8.29
N LEU A 273 16.55 -10.52 7.73
CA LEU A 273 16.10 -10.66 6.34
C LEU A 273 17.30 -10.64 5.38
N LEU A 274 17.31 -11.55 4.41
CA LEU A 274 18.34 -11.59 3.37
C LEU A 274 18.22 -10.36 2.44
N PRO A 275 19.32 -9.84 1.88
CA PRO A 275 19.28 -8.68 0.98
C PRO A 275 18.28 -8.82 -0.17
N ARG A 276 18.16 -10.02 -0.74
CA ARG A 276 17.18 -10.32 -1.81
C ARG A 276 15.74 -10.14 -1.37
N SER A 277 15.43 -10.51 -0.13
CA SER A 277 14.09 -10.40 0.44
C SER A 277 13.79 -8.95 0.84
N TYR A 278 14.81 -8.22 1.31
CA TYR A 278 14.72 -6.79 1.59
C TYR A 278 14.45 -5.96 0.32
N ASP A 279 15.08 -6.29 -0.81
CA ASP A 279 14.83 -5.62 -2.09
C ASP A 279 13.39 -5.86 -2.60
N VAL A 280 12.84 -7.05 -2.38
CA VAL A 280 11.42 -7.33 -2.71
C VAL A 280 10.48 -6.58 -1.78
N LEU A 281 10.71 -6.59 -0.46
CA LEU A 281 9.88 -5.80 0.47
C LEU A 281 9.93 -4.31 0.12
N GLY A 282 11.11 -3.79 -0.23
CA GLY A 282 11.28 -2.38 -0.57
C GLY A 282 10.47 -1.93 -1.78
N LEU A 283 10.01 -2.86 -2.63
CA LEU A 283 9.14 -2.54 -3.77
C LEU A 283 7.68 -2.27 -3.36
N TYR A 284 7.28 -2.63 -2.15
CA TYR A 284 5.90 -2.53 -1.69
C TYR A 284 5.78 -1.60 -0.48
N THR A 285 4.56 -1.14 -0.25
CA THR A 285 4.18 -0.36 0.92
C THR A 285 2.90 -0.94 1.52
N THR A 286 2.73 -0.78 2.83
CA THR A 286 1.41 -0.87 3.46
C THR A 286 0.66 0.44 3.26
N PHE A 287 -0.66 0.37 3.20
CA PHE A 287 -1.52 1.53 3.38
C PHE A 287 -2.56 1.21 4.45
N ILE A 288 -2.86 2.20 5.29
CA ILE A 288 -3.78 2.08 6.42
C ILE A 288 -4.59 3.37 6.50
N PHE A 289 -5.90 3.21 6.42
CA PHE A 289 -6.89 4.26 6.59
C PHE A 289 -7.89 3.87 7.67
N GLN A 290 -8.42 4.86 8.36
CA GLN A 290 -9.49 4.68 9.34
C GLN A 290 -10.74 5.41 8.88
N LYS A 291 -11.89 4.75 8.94
CA LYS A 291 -13.18 5.40 8.67
C LYS A 291 -13.48 6.37 9.80
N HIS A 292 -13.78 7.62 9.45
CA HIS A 292 -14.13 8.66 10.41
C HIS A 292 -15.29 8.19 11.30
N ASP A 293 -15.14 8.35 12.61
CA ASP A 293 -16.18 8.06 13.59
C ASP A 293 -16.88 9.36 14.00
N PRO A 294 -18.15 9.59 13.59
CA PRO A 294 -18.86 10.82 13.91
C PRO A 294 -19.13 11.00 15.40
N ASP A 295 -19.07 9.93 16.20
CA ASP A 295 -19.29 9.98 17.65
C ASP A 295 -17.99 10.28 18.44
N ILE A 296 -16.83 10.15 17.80
CA ILE A 296 -15.55 10.60 18.36
C ILE A 296 -15.42 12.09 18.05
N ALA A 297 -15.57 12.92 19.08
CA ALA A 297 -15.28 14.34 18.96
C ALA A 297 -13.87 14.50 18.35
N PRO A 298 -13.71 15.31 17.28
CA PRO A 298 -12.40 15.50 16.67
C PRO A 298 -11.42 15.93 17.78
N PRO A 299 -10.18 15.44 17.78
CA PRO A 299 -9.18 15.92 18.71
C PRO A 299 -9.16 17.45 18.63
N LEU A 300 -9.06 18.13 19.78
CA LEU A 300 -9.07 19.59 19.89
C LEU A 300 -7.86 20.18 19.15
N THR A 301 -7.94 20.26 17.82
CA THR A 301 -7.00 20.98 16.98
C THR A 301 -7.72 22.24 16.48
N THR A 302 -7.24 23.37 16.97
CA THR A 302 -7.23 24.74 16.42
C THR A 302 -8.48 25.19 15.62
N PRO A 303 -9.14 26.30 16.00
CA PRO A 303 -10.44 26.68 15.47
C PRO A 303 -10.50 26.77 13.94
N PHE A 304 -11.54 26.16 13.38
CA PHE A 304 -12.00 26.37 12.00
C PHE A 304 -12.32 27.85 11.78
N LEU A 305 -11.57 28.53 10.92
CA LEU A 305 -12.04 29.75 10.28
C LEU A 305 -12.89 29.35 9.06
N PRO A 306 -14.12 29.85 8.94
CA PRO A 306 -14.95 29.57 7.77
C PRO A 306 -14.37 30.35 6.58
N VAL A 307 -13.75 29.65 5.63
CA VAL A 307 -13.38 30.25 4.35
C VAL A 307 -14.61 30.25 3.46
N GLY A 308 -15.21 31.44 3.30
CA GLY A 308 -16.27 31.70 2.35
C GLY A 308 -15.82 31.47 0.90
N SER A 309 -16.77 31.12 0.05
CA SER A 309 -16.57 30.90 -1.38
C SER A 309 -16.00 32.14 -2.08
N HIS A 310 -14.71 32.11 -2.42
CA HIS A 310 -14.16 32.92 -3.48
C HIS A 310 -13.11 32.11 -4.22
N TYR A 311 -13.42 31.81 -5.49
CA TYR A 311 -12.46 31.46 -6.51
C TYR A 311 -11.30 32.47 -6.46
N LEU A 312 -10.13 32.04 -6.02
CA LEU A 312 -8.89 32.79 -6.13
C LEU A 312 -7.79 31.83 -6.57
N ASP A 313 -7.19 32.22 -7.67
CA ASP A 313 -6.29 31.48 -8.54
C ASP A 313 -5.03 30.94 -7.86
N GLU A 314 -4.56 29.86 -8.47
CA GLU A 314 -3.19 29.36 -8.51
C GLU A 314 -2.13 30.47 -8.70
N MET A 315 -1.74 31.26 -7.69
CA MET A 315 -0.59 32.16 -7.85
C MET A 315 0.12 32.67 -6.58
N GLU A 316 -0.19 32.16 -5.38
CA GLU A 316 0.39 32.66 -4.12
C GLU A 316 1.52 31.79 -3.53
N TRP A 317 2.44 31.32 -4.39
CA TRP A 317 3.79 30.91 -3.95
C TRP A 317 4.89 31.88 -4.41
N GLN A 318 4.54 33.08 -4.92
CA GLN A 318 5.50 34.02 -5.51
C GLN A 318 5.84 35.28 -4.69
N VAL A 319 5.26 35.51 -3.50
CA VAL A 319 5.33 36.86 -2.87
C VAL A 319 6.08 36.95 -1.53
N ILE A 320 6.59 35.85 -0.95
CA ILE A 320 7.32 35.95 0.35
C ILE A 320 8.69 35.27 0.28
N LEU A 321 9.61 35.90 -0.45
CA LEU A 321 11.03 35.89 -0.14
C LEU A 321 11.65 37.08 -0.88
N TRP A 322 12.16 38.09 -0.16
CA TRP A 322 13.23 39.05 -0.49
C TRP A 322 13.07 40.31 0.39
N ASN A 323 13.54 40.17 1.62
CA ASN A 323 14.00 41.17 2.59
C ASN A 323 14.70 40.28 3.63
N GLU A 324 16.00 40.30 3.90
CA GLU A 324 17.10 41.25 3.75
C GLU A 324 18.41 40.44 3.83
N GLU A 325 19.47 40.81 3.09
CA GLU A 325 20.84 40.76 3.63
C GLU A 325 21.05 42.13 4.32
N GLU A 326 21.83 42.33 5.38
CA GLU A 326 23.00 41.65 5.90
C GLU A 326 23.26 42.15 7.35
N ASN A 327 24.13 41.42 8.05
CA ASN A 327 25.10 41.90 9.06
C ASN A 327 24.81 41.76 10.58
N GLY A 328 25.57 40.87 11.23
CA GLY A 328 26.50 41.27 12.29
C GLY A 328 26.16 41.02 13.79
N GLN A 329 26.90 40.05 14.37
CA GLN A 329 27.44 40.00 15.74
C GLN A 329 26.61 39.48 16.95
N THR A 330 27.17 38.42 17.59
CA THR A 330 27.35 38.08 19.04
C THR A 330 26.29 38.57 20.06
N ASP A 331 25.74 37.78 21.00
CA ASP A 331 26.45 37.05 22.08
C ASP A 331 25.52 36.14 22.95
N SER A 332 26.12 35.18 23.66
CA SER A 332 25.74 34.46 24.92
C SER A 332 24.28 34.25 25.45
N SER A 333 23.98 32.95 25.68
CA SER A 333 23.58 32.31 26.97
C SER A 333 22.11 32.08 27.40
N ILE A 334 21.96 30.93 28.10
CA ILE A 334 20.89 30.43 29.00
C ILE A 334 19.83 29.54 28.35
N GLY A 335 19.76 28.28 28.84
CA GLY A 335 18.89 27.23 28.32
C GLY A 335 17.76 26.81 29.25
N LEU A 336 16.87 25.98 28.71
CA LEU A 336 16.08 24.95 29.42
C LEU A 336 15.34 24.06 28.42
N GLY A 337 15.28 22.75 28.68
CA GLY A 337 14.19 21.86 28.26
C GLY A 337 14.24 21.27 26.84
N LYS A 338 14.75 20.03 26.73
CA LYS A 338 14.69 19.22 25.50
C LYS A 338 13.24 18.80 25.19
N ILE A 339 12.76 19.15 24.00
CA ILE A 339 11.53 18.66 23.38
C ILE A 339 11.93 18.12 21.99
N THR A 340 11.71 16.81 21.83
CA THR A 340 11.42 16.03 20.61
C THR A 340 12.20 16.32 19.32
N GLU A 341 13.15 15.43 18.98
CA GLU A 341 13.67 15.27 17.61
C GLU A 341 12.65 14.47 16.76
N GLN A 342 11.77 15.17 16.04
CA GLN A 342 11.19 14.64 14.80
C GLN A 342 12.18 14.89 13.66
N LYS A 343 12.74 13.82 13.10
CA LYS A 343 13.60 13.90 11.90
C LYS A 343 12.73 14.17 10.67
N GLY A 344 12.68 15.44 10.25
CA GLY A 344 12.39 15.85 8.87
C GLY A 344 13.61 15.58 7.97
N ILE A 345 13.41 15.00 6.79
CA ILE A 345 13.21 15.68 5.49
C ILE A 345 14.49 16.40 5.01
N LEU A 346 15.09 15.78 3.98
CA LEU A 346 15.97 16.36 2.93
C LEU A 346 17.30 17.02 3.36
N GLY A 347 18.39 16.28 3.15
CA GLY A 347 19.73 16.86 2.99
C GLY A 347 19.88 17.61 1.65
N PRO A 348 20.91 18.48 1.52
CA PRO A 348 20.94 19.57 0.54
C PRO A 348 21.32 19.09 -0.87
N GLY A 349 20.51 19.47 -1.86
CA GLY A 349 20.80 19.31 -3.29
C GLY A 349 21.74 20.41 -3.84
N PRO A 350 22.34 20.21 -5.03
CA PRO A 350 23.52 20.93 -5.51
C PRO A 350 23.27 22.38 -5.97
N ALA A 351 24.36 23.16 -5.97
CA ALA A 351 24.45 24.61 -6.05
C ALA A 351 24.18 25.27 -7.43
N GLU A 352 23.56 24.58 -8.38
CA GLU A 352 23.39 25.10 -9.76
C GLU A 352 22.08 25.87 -10.01
N LEU A 353 21.30 26.14 -8.95
CA LEU A 353 20.08 26.96 -9.02
C LEU A 353 20.18 28.30 -8.27
N ARG A 354 21.40 28.78 -7.97
CA ARG A 354 21.60 30.11 -7.37
C ARG A 354 22.49 30.97 -8.24
N PHE A 355 21.89 31.87 -9.02
CA PHE A 355 22.55 33.02 -9.66
C PHE A 355 21.50 34.12 -9.96
N PRO A 356 21.90 35.36 -10.29
CA PRO A 356 22.10 36.44 -9.33
C PRO A 356 21.20 37.64 -9.67
N GLU A 357 21.16 38.59 -8.74
CA GLU A 357 20.44 39.86 -8.80
C GLU A 357 20.64 40.67 -10.09
N ALA A 358 19.55 41.32 -10.53
CA ALA A 358 19.50 42.68 -11.08
C ALA A 358 18.05 42.94 -11.55
N ILE A 359 17.27 43.94 -11.13
CA ILE A 359 17.38 45.14 -10.27
C ILE A 359 15.94 45.41 -9.82
#